data_AF-A0A1A7WEM3-F1
#
_entry.id   AF-A0A1A7WEM3-F1
#
_cell.length_a   1.000
_cell.length_b   1.000
_cell.length_c   1.000
_cell.angle_alpha   90.00
_cell.angle_beta   90.00
_cell.angle_gamma   90.00
#
_symmetry.space_group_name_H-M   'P 1'
#
loop_
_entity.id
_entity.type
_entity.pdbx_description
1 polymer ?
#
loop_
_entity_poly.entity_id
_entity_poly.type
_entity_poly.pdbx_seq_one_letter_code
_entity_poly.pdbx_strand_id
1 'polypeptide(L)'
;GIGNPFSDHFGGDGLGDVTENKDPLWEEKIQREHAVSAMVRLVSEHEMQVSLVALGPLTNLALAVRLDPCFPKKLRDLYIMGGNMEGKGNV
;
A
#
# COMPACT_ATOMS: atom_id res chain seq x y z
N GLY A 1 17.41 11.04 -28.45
CA GLY A 1 18.24 10.77 -27.26
C GLY A 1 17.52 9.75 -26.42
N ILE A 2 18.16 8.59 -26.27
CA ILE A 2 17.91 7.47 -25.34
C ILE A 2 16.57 7.53 -24.58
N GLY A 3 15.57 6.79 -25.09
CA GLY A 3 14.35 6.48 -24.35
C GLY A 3 14.69 5.61 -23.15
N ASN A 4 14.18 5.98 -21.98
CA ASN A 4 14.36 5.24 -20.73
C ASN A 4 13.68 3.86 -20.89
N PRO A 5 14.35 2.72 -20.62
CA PRO A 5 13.81 1.40 -20.90
C PRO A 5 12.86 0.86 -19.81
N PHE A 6 12.49 1.68 -18.84
CA PHE A 6 11.44 1.32 -17.88
C PHE A 6 10.09 1.58 -18.54
N SER A 7 9.38 0.49 -18.84
CA SER A 7 8.01 0.51 -19.31
C SER A 7 7.18 1.31 -18.33
N ASP A 8 6.74 2.47 -18.79
CA ASP A 8 5.82 3.30 -18.05
C ASP A 8 4.43 2.65 -18.10
N HIS A 9 4.21 1.67 -17.22
CA HIS A 9 2.99 0.88 -17.19
C HIS A 9 1.77 1.70 -16.76
N PHE A 10 1.98 2.87 -16.13
CA PHE A 10 0.93 3.63 -15.45
C PHE A 10 0.98 5.15 -15.70
N GLY A 11 1.86 5.66 -16.56
CA GLY A 11 2.13 7.10 -16.73
C GLY A 11 3.25 7.58 -15.80
N GLY A 12 3.88 8.70 -16.15
CA GLY A 12 5.01 9.27 -15.41
C GLY A 12 4.66 9.67 -13.97
N ASP A 13 3.39 9.90 -13.69
CA ASP A 13 2.83 10.15 -12.35
C ASP A 13 2.15 8.92 -11.69
N GLY A 14 2.05 7.79 -12.41
CA GLY A 14 1.35 6.58 -11.97
C GLY A 14 -0.19 6.63 -12.07
N LEU A 15 -0.76 7.68 -12.64
CA LEU A 15 -2.21 7.92 -12.81
C LEU A 15 -2.59 8.27 -14.26
N GLY A 16 -1.76 7.89 -15.22
CA GLY A 16 -1.98 8.14 -16.65
C GLY A 16 -1.68 9.58 -17.09
N ASP A 17 -0.84 10.30 -16.36
CA ASP A 17 -0.40 11.67 -16.64
C ASP A 17 -1.53 12.71 -16.68
N VAL A 18 -2.62 12.43 -15.97
CA VAL A 18 -3.75 13.36 -15.82
C VAL A 18 -3.40 14.39 -14.75
N THR A 19 -2.81 15.51 -15.18
CA THR A 19 -2.39 16.59 -14.28
C THR A 19 -3.50 17.57 -13.91
N GLU A 20 -4.65 17.48 -14.58
CA GLU A 20 -5.82 18.30 -14.33
C GLU A 20 -6.61 17.75 -13.14
N ASN A 21 -7.11 18.61 -12.23
CA ASN A 21 -7.87 18.27 -11.02
C ASN A 21 -7.06 17.82 -9.78
N LYS A 22 -5.83 18.29 -9.61
CA LYS A 22 -5.14 18.14 -8.31
C LYS A 22 -5.84 18.98 -7.23
N ASP A 23 -6.15 18.34 -6.11
CA ASP A 23 -6.66 19.03 -4.92
C ASP A 23 -5.61 20.04 -4.42
N PRO A 24 -5.91 21.35 -4.36
CA PRO A 24 -4.93 22.35 -3.94
C PRO A 24 -4.47 22.21 -2.48
N LEU A 25 -5.22 21.47 -1.65
CA LEU A 25 -4.93 21.29 -0.22
C LEU A 25 -4.42 19.87 0.11
N TRP A 26 -3.96 19.10 -0.89
CA TRP A 26 -3.52 17.71 -0.68
C TRP A 26 -2.38 17.59 0.34
N GLU A 27 -1.47 18.56 0.38
CA GLU A 27 -0.33 18.59 1.31
C GLU A 27 -0.78 18.66 2.77
N GLU A 28 -1.85 19.39 3.04
CA GLU A 28 -2.43 19.52 4.39
C GLU A 28 -3.07 18.22 4.88
N LYS A 29 -3.44 17.33 3.95
CA LYS A 29 -4.06 16.03 4.26
C LYS A 29 -3.03 14.94 4.58
N ILE A 30 -1.76 15.17 4.27
CA ILE A 30 -0.68 14.22 4.53
C ILE A 30 -0.54 14.05 6.05
N GLN A 31 -0.72 12.81 6.49
CA GLN A 31 -0.53 12.48 7.90
C GLN A 31 0.96 12.45 8.23
N ARG A 32 1.33 13.01 9.39
CA ARG A 32 2.71 12.96 9.91
C ARG A 32 3.08 11.58 10.45
N GLU A 33 2.06 10.80 10.85
CA GLU A 33 2.25 9.45 11.36
C GLU A 33 2.71 8.51 10.24
N HIS A 34 3.76 7.74 10.52
CA HIS A 34 4.24 6.73 9.58
C HIS A 34 3.17 5.64 9.37
N ALA A 35 2.93 5.23 8.12
CA ALA A 35 1.86 4.30 7.76
C ALA A 35 1.87 3.01 8.60
N VAL A 36 3.06 2.45 8.87
CA VAL A 36 3.21 1.24 9.70
C VAL A 36 2.73 1.47 11.14
N SER A 37 3.06 2.61 11.75
CA SER A 37 2.61 2.96 13.10
C SER A 37 1.10 3.15 13.14
N ALA A 38 0.55 3.85 12.14
CA ALA A 38 -0.88 4.04 11.99
C ALA A 38 -1.63 2.71 11.84
N MET A 39 -1.10 1.78 11.03
CA MET A 39 -1.67 0.43 10.89
C MET A 39 -1.73 -0.29 12.23
N VAL A 40 -0.63 -0.36 12.97
CA VAL A 40 -0.57 -1.06 14.27
C VAL A 40 -1.53 -0.42 15.28
N ARG A 41 -1.57 0.92 15.34
CA ARG A 41 -2.47 1.65 16.23
C ARG A 41 -3.93 1.41 15.89
N LEU A 42 -4.34 1.64 14.64
CA LEU A 42 -5.74 1.49 14.20
C LEU A 42 -6.25 0.06 14.37
N VAL A 43 -5.42 -0.94 14.05
CA VAL A 43 -5.81 -2.35 14.21
C VAL A 43 -5.88 -2.75 15.68
N SER A 44 -5.03 -2.18 16.55
CA SER A 44 -5.10 -2.44 18.00
C SER A 44 -6.24 -1.71 18.70
N GLU A 45 -6.63 -0.52 18.22
CA GLU A 45 -7.81 0.22 18.70
C GLU A 45 -9.13 -0.45 18.27
N HIS A 46 -9.11 -1.16 17.14
CA HIS A 46 -10.28 -1.76 16.52
C HIS A 46 -10.05 -3.24 16.18
N GLU A 47 -9.64 -4.04 17.17
CA GLU A 47 -9.39 -5.46 16.97
C GLU A 47 -10.62 -6.18 16.41
N MET A 48 -10.37 -7.10 15.46
CA MET A 48 -11.37 -7.89 14.74
C MET A 48 -12.39 -7.07 13.94
N GLN A 49 -12.17 -5.77 13.74
CA GLN A 49 -13.05 -4.88 12.99
C GLN A 49 -12.40 -4.32 11.72
N VAL A 50 -11.07 -4.32 11.64
CA VAL A 50 -10.32 -3.80 10.48
C VAL A 50 -10.00 -4.93 9.49
N SER A 51 -10.42 -4.76 8.24
CA SER A 51 -9.98 -5.61 7.12
C SER A 51 -8.90 -4.89 6.33
N LEU A 52 -7.76 -5.55 6.10
CA LEU A 52 -6.62 -4.99 5.37
C LEU A 52 -6.61 -5.49 3.92
N VAL A 53 -6.58 -4.57 2.96
CA VAL A 53 -6.46 -4.88 1.53
C VAL A 53 -5.09 -4.42 1.02
N ALA A 54 -4.21 -5.36 0.74
CA ALA A 54 -2.84 -5.11 0.29
C ALA A 54 -2.73 -5.27 -1.24
N LEU A 55 -2.74 -4.13 -1.94
CA LEU A 55 -2.70 -4.06 -3.42
C LEU A 55 -1.32 -3.75 -4.00
N GLY A 56 -0.36 -3.39 -3.15
CA GLY A 56 1.01 -3.06 -3.54
C GLY A 56 2.04 -3.94 -2.81
N PRO A 57 3.32 -3.54 -2.82
CA PRO A 57 4.37 -4.24 -2.10
C PRO A 57 4.04 -4.40 -0.61
N LEU A 58 4.26 -5.60 -0.07
CA LEU A 58 3.88 -5.95 1.31
C LEU A 58 4.82 -5.39 2.39
N THR A 59 5.69 -4.43 2.06
CA THR A 59 6.71 -3.88 2.97
C THR A 59 6.08 -3.33 4.25
N ASN A 60 4.99 -2.56 4.15
CA ASN A 60 4.32 -2.00 5.33
C ASN A 60 3.72 -3.08 6.23
N LEU A 61 3.10 -4.10 5.62
CA LEU A 61 2.55 -5.25 6.36
C LEU A 61 3.67 -6.03 7.06
N ALA A 62 4.77 -6.30 6.36
CA ALA A 62 5.91 -7.02 6.94
C ALA A 62 6.53 -6.26 8.13
N LEU A 63 6.64 -4.93 8.03
CA LEU A 63 7.12 -4.10 9.14
C LEU A 63 6.12 -4.05 10.31
N ALA A 64 4.81 -3.99 10.02
CA ALA A 64 3.78 -4.03 11.06
C ALA A 64 3.84 -5.33 11.87
N VAL A 65 3.98 -6.48 11.20
CA VAL A 65 4.14 -7.79 11.85
C VAL A 65 5.46 -7.88 12.62
N ARG A 66 6.53 -7.23 12.17
CA ARG A 66 7.80 -7.17 12.91
C ARG A 66 7.69 -6.35 14.19
N LEU A 67 6.92 -5.26 14.18
CA LEU A 67 6.70 -4.42 15.36
C LEU A 67 5.70 -5.05 16.34
N ASP A 68 4.64 -5.67 15.81
CA ASP A 68 3.62 -6.38 16.58
C ASP A 68 3.39 -7.77 15.96
N PRO A 69 4.02 -8.83 16.51
CA PRO A 69 3.84 -10.20 16.02
C PRO A 69 2.40 -10.73 16.11
N CYS A 70 1.55 -10.11 16.94
CA CYS A 70 0.14 -10.45 17.04
C CYS A 70 -0.73 -9.69 16.04
N PHE A 71 -0.19 -8.73 15.28
CA PHE A 71 -0.92 -7.91 14.32
C PHE A 71 -1.85 -8.70 13.39
N PRO A 72 -1.44 -9.82 12.76
CA PRO A 72 -2.33 -10.58 11.88
C PRO A 72 -3.55 -11.16 12.60
N LYS A 73 -3.42 -11.46 13.89
CA LYS A 73 -4.51 -12.02 14.71
C LYS A 73 -5.55 -10.98 15.11
N LYS A 74 -5.20 -9.70 15.02
CA LYS A 74 -6.08 -8.57 15.34
C LYS A 74 -6.89 -8.10 14.15
N LEU A 75 -6.53 -8.52 12.93
CA LEU A 75 -7.29 -8.20 11.72
C LEU A 75 -8.56 -9.05 11.65
N ARG A 76 -9.63 -8.45 11.12
CA ARG A 76 -10.82 -9.19 10.72
C ARG A 76 -10.52 -10.06 9.50
N ASP A 77 -10.02 -9.43 8.45
CA ASP A 77 -9.67 -10.08 7.19
C ASP A 77 -8.37 -9.49 6.64
N LEU A 78 -7.63 -10.30 5.87
CA LEU A 78 -6.45 -9.87 5.12
C LEU A 78 -6.59 -10.33 3.66
N TYR A 79 -6.69 -9.39 2.74
CA TYR A 79 -6.74 -9.64 1.30
C TYR A 79 -5.44 -9.17 0.66
N ILE A 80 -4.80 -10.03 -0.13
CA ILE A 80 -3.53 -9.74 -0.81
C ILE A 80 -3.74 -9.91 -2.30
N MET A 81 -3.46 -8.84 -3.07
CA MET A 81 -3.30 -8.93 -4.51
C MET A 81 -1.81 -9.12 -4.80
N GLY A 82 -1.45 -10.29 -5.28
CA GLY A 82 -0.07 -10.61 -5.62
C GLY A 82 0.20 -12.11 -5.66
N GLY A 83 1.39 -12.44 -6.15
CA GLY A 83 1.81 -13.82 -6.37
C GLY A 83 1.44 -14.34 -7.75
N ASN A 84 2.15 -15.40 -8.15
CA ASN A 84 1.86 -16.16 -9.35
C ASN A 84 2.08 -17.64 -9.02
N MET A 85 1.06 -18.46 -9.22
CA MET A 85 1.08 -19.88 -8.87
C MET A 85 1.44 -20.80 -10.05
N GLU A 86 1.08 -20.45 -11.28
CA GLU A 86 1.16 -21.33 -12.46
C GLU A 86 2.22 -20.91 -13.50
N GLY A 87 2.86 -19.75 -13.31
CA GLY A 87 3.98 -19.29 -14.12
C GLY A 87 3.61 -18.32 -15.25
N LYS A 88 4.61 -17.51 -15.66
CA LYS A 88 4.58 -16.20 -16.34
C LYS A 88 4.06 -15.04 -15.48
N GLY A 89 4.99 -14.35 -14.81
CA GLY A 89 4.73 -13.11 -14.10
C GLY A 89 4.46 -11.95 -15.04
N ASN A 90 4.08 -10.82 -14.46
CA ASN A 90 3.84 -9.55 -15.14
C ASN A 90 5.00 -8.54 -14.97
N VAL A 91 6.12 -8.99 -14.38
CA VAL A 91 7.37 -8.25 -14.17
C VAL A 91 8.50 -8.97 -14.87
#